data_AF-A0A931X1D5-F1
#
_entry.id   AF-A0A931X1D5-F1
#
_cell.length_a   1.000
_cell.length_b   1.000
_cell.length_c   1.000
_cell.angle_alpha   90.00
_cell.angle_beta   90.00
_cell.angle_gamma   90.00
#
_symmetry.space_group_name_H-M   'P 1'
#
loop_
_entity.id
_entity.type
_entity.pdbx_description
1 polymer ?
#
loop_
_entity_poly.entity_id
_entity_poly.type
_entity_poly.pdbx_seq_one_letter_code
_entity_poly.pdbx_strand_id
1 'polypeptide(L)'
;MHPEQPVTGPTDNSAQQRQTSRRGGPRRDKRSPSWLRAARVAPRAGVVLLVAVLAVGTLAGLAAAFSLVPDISKVYDPPSEATRIYAANGELIASVYRENREYVTLDQIPLSMQQAVIAIEDERFFGHSGIDLEAIARAMWRNLRARELREGGSTITQQLARNVFLTPDRTLRRKVAEIVLALEIERRLTKHEILERYLNQVYFGQGAYGIEMAAQVYFGKPAQKLTLAESAMLAGLIRAPSLYSPYRNLDLARYHQRLVLKRMAQLGYITREQAYEAAARQPLWLARLRNVGLTSVRAPYFVSYVLPYLIERFGEERVYS
;
A
#
# COMPACT_ATOMS: atom_id res chain seq x y z
N MET A 1 -90.23 -45.21 -4.60
CA MET A 1 -91.16 -45.45 -3.46
C MET A 1 -91.48 -44.10 -2.83
N HIS A 2 -92.70 -43.95 -2.29
CA HIS A 2 -93.16 -42.85 -1.42
C HIS A 2 -93.17 -43.33 0.05
N PRO A 3 -93.51 -42.50 1.07
CA PRO A 3 -93.86 -41.06 1.08
C PRO A 3 -92.63 -40.22 1.58
N GLU A 4 -92.61 -39.10 2.32
CA GLU A 4 -93.52 -38.17 3.05
C GLU A 4 -93.12 -36.70 2.73
N GLN A 5 -93.85 -35.60 3.01
CA GLN A 5 -94.93 -35.22 3.95
C GLN A 5 -94.42 -34.75 5.35
N PRO A 6 -95.11 -33.79 6.03
CA PRO A 6 -94.98 -32.33 5.77
C PRO A 6 -94.57 -31.52 7.04
N VAL A 7 -94.62 -30.18 7.10
CA VAL A 7 -95.76 -29.33 7.53
C VAL A 7 -95.45 -27.81 7.37
N THR A 8 -96.50 -26.97 7.38
CA THR A 8 -96.63 -25.50 7.25
C THR A 8 -95.86 -24.65 8.31
N GLY A 9 -95.82 -23.30 8.28
CA GLY A 9 -96.56 -22.30 7.48
C GLY A 9 -96.06 -20.83 7.65
N PRO A 10 -96.77 -19.82 7.10
CA PRO A 10 -96.17 -18.50 6.78
C PRO A 10 -96.77 -17.27 7.50
N THR A 11 -96.06 -16.13 7.41
CA THR A 11 -96.54 -14.73 7.25
C THR A 11 -95.28 -13.82 7.19
N ASP A 12 -95.13 -12.69 6.49
CA ASP A 12 -95.77 -11.95 5.37
C ASP A 12 -95.73 -10.43 5.67
N ASN A 13 -95.80 -9.63 4.60
CA ASN A 13 -96.09 -8.20 4.54
C ASN A 13 -94.95 -7.15 4.70
N SER A 14 -95.27 -5.91 4.34
CA SER A 14 -94.40 -5.04 3.53
C SER A 14 -94.53 -3.53 3.80
N ALA A 15 -93.46 -2.77 3.48
CA ALA A 15 -93.44 -1.30 3.30
C ALA A 15 -92.17 -0.93 2.49
N GLN A 16 -92.22 -0.26 1.33
CA GLN A 16 -92.40 1.20 1.11
C GLN A 16 -91.25 2.09 1.66
N GLN A 17 -90.70 3.09 0.95
CA GLN A 17 -90.86 3.53 -0.45
C GLN A 17 -89.75 4.54 -0.88
N ARG A 18 -89.72 4.87 -2.19
CA ARG A 18 -89.25 6.14 -2.84
C ARG A 18 -87.76 6.42 -3.10
N GLN A 19 -87.56 6.90 -4.32
CA GLN A 19 -86.35 7.44 -4.95
C GLN A 19 -85.95 8.81 -4.36
N THR A 20 -84.67 9.19 -4.49
CA THR A 20 -84.30 10.51 -5.04
C THR A 20 -83.06 10.37 -5.94
N SER A 21 -82.90 11.27 -6.90
CA SER A 21 -81.76 11.30 -7.83
C SER A 21 -80.97 12.60 -7.67
N ARG A 22 -79.63 12.52 -7.60
CA ARG A 22 -78.75 13.71 -7.66
C ARG A 22 -77.53 13.49 -8.55
N ARG A 23 -77.22 14.56 -9.29
CA ARG A 23 -76.26 14.68 -10.40
C ARG A 23 -74.82 14.42 -9.94
N GLY A 24 -73.98 13.95 -10.86
CA GLY A 24 -72.55 13.69 -10.60
C GLY A 24 -71.75 14.96 -10.28
N GLY A 25 -70.79 14.83 -9.35
CA GLY A 25 -69.83 15.89 -9.01
C GLY A 25 -68.54 15.84 -9.85
N PRO A 26 -67.74 16.91 -9.86
CA PRO A 26 -66.52 16.98 -10.66
C PRO A 26 -65.41 16.06 -10.12
N ARG A 27 -64.66 15.42 -11.03
CA ARG A 27 -63.41 14.72 -10.70
C ARG A 27 -62.37 15.74 -10.22
N ARG A 28 -62.11 15.78 -8.91
CA ARG A 28 -60.97 16.51 -8.34
C ARG A 28 -59.66 15.82 -8.72
N ASP A 29 -58.89 16.46 -9.59
CA ASP A 29 -57.49 16.11 -9.85
C ASP A 29 -56.69 16.17 -8.54
N LYS A 30 -56.18 15.03 -8.09
CA LYS A 30 -55.28 14.95 -6.92
C LYS A 30 -53.86 15.40 -7.30
N ARG A 31 -53.69 16.70 -7.60
CA ARG A 31 -52.36 17.33 -7.67
C ARG A 31 -51.68 17.15 -6.31
N SER A 32 -50.64 16.33 -6.26
CA SER A 32 -49.95 16.02 -5.01
C SER A 32 -49.21 17.26 -4.48
N PRO A 33 -49.23 17.54 -3.16
CA PRO A 33 -48.59 18.71 -2.60
C PRO A 33 -47.10 18.82 -2.94
N SER A 34 -46.66 20.01 -3.36
CA SER A 34 -45.29 20.29 -3.80
C SER A 34 -44.24 20.01 -2.72
N TRP A 35 -44.58 20.13 -1.44
CA TRP A 35 -43.68 19.82 -0.32
C TRP A 35 -43.21 18.36 -0.28
N LEU A 36 -44.00 17.41 -0.83
CA LEU A 36 -43.60 16.00 -0.96
C LEU A 36 -42.49 15.79 -2.02
N ARG A 37 -42.24 16.76 -2.91
CA ARG A 37 -41.07 16.76 -3.79
C ARG A 37 -39.81 17.25 -3.07
N ALA A 38 -39.92 18.30 -2.25
CA ALA A 38 -38.81 18.83 -1.46
C ALA A 38 -38.21 17.78 -0.50
N ALA A 39 -39.06 16.95 0.13
CA ALA A 39 -38.65 15.85 1.01
C ALA A 39 -37.73 14.80 0.34
N ARG A 40 -37.70 14.70 -1.00
CA ARG A 40 -36.81 13.80 -1.76
C ARG A 40 -35.49 14.45 -2.21
N VAL A 41 -35.34 15.76 -2.00
CA VAL A 41 -34.13 16.53 -2.36
C VAL A 41 -33.32 16.89 -1.12
N ALA A 42 -33.98 17.20 0.00
CA ALA A 42 -33.33 17.51 1.29
C ALA A 42 -32.20 16.54 1.71
N PRO A 43 -32.37 15.20 1.71
CA PRO A 43 -31.28 14.28 2.08
C PRO A 43 -30.12 14.29 1.07
N ARG A 44 -30.38 14.60 -0.21
CA ARG A 44 -29.32 14.73 -1.22
C ARG A 44 -28.52 16.01 -1.03
N ALA A 45 -29.19 17.13 -0.75
CA ALA A 45 -28.53 18.39 -0.45
C ALA A 45 -27.67 18.28 0.82
N GLY A 46 -28.16 17.63 1.87
CA GLY A 46 -27.39 17.36 3.09
C GLY A 46 -26.15 16.50 2.85
N VAL A 47 -26.25 15.43 2.04
CA VAL A 47 -25.09 14.60 1.68
C VAL A 47 -24.10 15.38 0.80
N VAL A 48 -24.56 16.14 -0.19
CA VAL A 48 -23.67 16.98 -1.03
C VAL A 48 -22.96 18.04 -0.20
N LEU A 49 -23.65 18.69 0.76
CA LEU A 49 -23.03 19.65 1.67
C LEU A 49 -22.02 18.98 2.60
N LEU A 50 -22.32 17.80 3.14
CA LEU A 50 -21.38 17.03 3.96
C LEU A 50 -20.13 16.63 3.17
N VAL A 51 -20.29 16.13 1.94
CA VAL A 51 -19.16 15.81 1.04
C VAL A 51 -18.36 17.07 0.69
N ALA A 52 -19.02 18.20 0.44
CA ALA A 52 -18.33 19.48 0.16
C ALA A 52 -17.56 20.00 1.38
N VAL A 53 -18.13 19.94 2.59
CA VAL A 53 -17.44 20.31 3.84
C VAL A 53 -16.27 19.39 4.13
N LEU A 54 -16.42 18.08 3.92
CA LEU A 54 -15.31 17.13 4.04
C LEU A 54 -14.21 17.37 2.99
N ALA A 55 -14.57 17.69 1.74
CA ALA A 55 -13.62 18.00 0.68
C ALA A 55 -12.88 19.34 0.91
N VAL A 56 -13.58 20.37 1.39
CA VAL A 56 -12.96 21.65 1.79
C VAL A 56 -12.08 21.44 3.03
N GLY A 57 -12.50 20.61 3.99
CA GLY A 57 -11.71 20.24 5.16
C GLY A 57 -10.43 19.49 4.80
N THR A 58 -10.47 18.53 3.86
CA THR A 58 -9.27 17.83 3.38
C THR A 58 -8.39 18.73 2.52
N LEU A 59 -8.95 19.60 1.67
CA LEU A 59 -8.18 20.59 0.90
C LEU A 59 -7.49 21.61 1.82
N ALA A 60 -8.16 22.14 2.84
CA ALA A 60 -7.58 23.03 3.82
C ALA A 60 -6.50 22.33 4.67
N GLY A 61 -6.74 21.08 5.08
CA GLY A 61 -5.75 20.25 5.77
C GLY A 61 -4.51 19.94 4.92
N LEU A 62 -4.69 19.66 3.63
CA LEU A 62 -3.61 19.46 2.66
C LEU A 62 -2.83 20.77 2.41
N ALA A 63 -3.51 21.91 2.29
CA ALA A 63 -2.87 23.21 2.12
C ALA A 63 -2.05 23.61 3.37
N ALA A 64 -2.61 23.47 4.56
CA ALA A 64 -1.90 23.71 5.82
C ALA A 64 -0.72 22.75 6.03
N ALA A 65 -0.83 21.50 5.55
CA ALA A 65 0.28 20.56 5.53
C ALA A 65 1.35 20.92 4.47
N PHE A 66 0.96 21.52 3.34
CA PHE A 66 1.89 22.04 2.33
C PHE A 66 2.79 23.15 2.91
N SER A 67 2.24 24.00 3.78
CA SER A 67 2.99 25.01 4.55
C SER A 67 3.94 24.43 5.62
N LEU A 68 3.94 23.11 5.82
CA LEU A 68 4.76 22.39 6.79
C LEU A 68 5.77 21.42 6.12
N VAL A 69 5.91 21.50 4.80
CA VAL A 69 6.84 20.66 4.02
C VAL A 69 8.28 21.20 4.18
N PRO A 70 9.24 20.40 4.66
CA PRO A 70 10.65 20.77 4.63
C PRO A 70 11.15 20.82 3.19
N ASP A 71 12.21 21.59 2.92
CA ASP A 71 12.79 21.68 1.58
C ASP A 71 13.16 20.28 1.02
N ILE A 72 12.82 20.07 -0.25
CA ILE A 72 12.97 18.80 -0.97
C ILE A 72 14.22 18.76 -1.86
N SER A 73 15.16 19.70 -1.68
CA SER A 73 16.53 19.63 -2.23
C SER A 73 17.15 18.23 -2.09
N LYS A 74 16.92 17.55 -0.96
CA LYS A 74 17.37 16.17 -0.71
C LYS A 74 16.73 15.08 -1.59
N VAL A 75 15.88 15.41 -2.58
CA VAL A 75 15.52 14.47 -3.67
C VAL A 75 16.71 14.30 -4.61
N TYR A 76 17.44 15.40 -4.82
CA TYR A 76 18.51 15.53 -5.81
C TYR A 76 19.86 15.11 -5.26
N ASP A 77 20.13 15.43 -3.99
CA ASP A 77 21.35 15.05 -3.29
C ASP A 77 21.52 13.51 -3.25
N PRO A 78 22.74 12.98 -3.45
CA PRO A 78 23.02 11.58 -3.16
C PRO A 78 22.84 11.31 -1.64
N PRO A 79 22.36 10.12 -1.25
CA PRO A 79 21.99 9.83 0.15
C PRO A 79 23.22 9.82 1.06
N SER A 80 23.27 10.75 2.01
CA SER A 80 24.47 11.02 2.82
C SER A 80 24.35 10.70 4.32
N GLU A 81 25.52 10.45 4.90
CA GLU A 81 25.87 10.23 6.30
C GLU A 81 25.75 8.78 6.82
N ALA A 82 26.70 8.44 7.70
CA ALA A 82 26.92 7.11 8.24
C ALA A 82 26.97 7.16 9.77
N THR A 83 26.25 6.25 10.42
CA THR A 83 26.25 6.08 11.88
C THR A 83 27.64 5.68 12.39
N ARG A 84 28.13 6.34 13.45
CA ARG A 84 29.50 6.17 13.99
C ARG A 84 29.48 5.63 15.43
N ILE A 85 30.23 4.56 15.68
CA ILE A 85 30.38 3.95 17.00
C ILE A 85 31.73 4.37 17.60
N TYR A 86 31.69 5.12 18.69
CA TYR A 86 32.87 5.59 19.41
C TYR A 86 33.09 4.81 20.72
N ALA A 87 34.35 4.71 21.14
CA ALA A 87 34.76 4.26 22.46
C ALA A 87 34.63 5.39 23.50
N ALA A 88 34.71 5.05 24.79
CA ALA A 88 34.59 6.01 25.89
C ALA A 88 35.69 7.10 25.93
N ASN A 89 36.80 6.89 25.20
CA ASN A 89 37.87 7.88 24.98
C ASN A 89 37.60 8.79 23.76
N GLY A 90 36.47 8.65 23.07
CA GLY A 90 36.14 9.38 21.83
C GLY A 90 36.70 8.78 20.54
N GLU A 91 37.42 7.64 20.61
CA GLU A 91 38.02 6.99 19.44
C GLU A 91 36.97 6.23 18.60
N LEU A 92 37.04 6.31 17.28
CA LEU A 92 36.13 5.61 16.37
C LEU A 92 36.43 4.10 16.34
N ILE A 93 35.53 3.28 16.92
CA ILE A 93 35.62 1.80 16.92
C ILE A 93 35.25 1.24 15.54
N ALA A 94 34.17 1.76 14.97
CA ALA A 94 33.62 1.35 13.67
C ALA A 94 32.64 2.41 13.15
N SER A 95 32.40 2.39 11.84
CA SER A 95 31.30 3.09 11.20
C SER A 95 30.32 2.07 10.63
N VAL A 96 29.04 2.25 10.96
CA VAL A 96 27.92 1.56 10.32
C VAL A 96 27.52 2.42 9.13
N TYR A 97 28.04 2.05 7.96
CA TYR A 97 27.80 2.75 6.71
C TYR A 97 26.43 2.39 6.14
N ARG A 98 25.59 3.41 5.98
CA ARG A 98 24.46 3.41 5.04
C ARG A 98 24.95 3.51 3.58
N GLU A 99 26.16 4.04 3.37
CA GLU A 99 26.82 4.26 2.09
C GLU A 99 27.86 3.14 1.77
N ASN A 100 27.39 1.99 1.29
CA ASN A 100 28.11 1.27 0.24
C ASN A 100 27.23 1.19 -1.02
N ARG A 101 26.42 2.23 -1.24
CA ARG A 101 25.40 2.28 -2.29
C ARG A 101 26.06 2.59 -3.63
N GLU A 102 26.57 1.56 -4.28
CA GLU A 102 26.87 1.60 -5.70
C GLU A 102 25.56 1.93 -6.45
N TYR A 103 25.43 3.19 -6.87
CA TYR A 103 24.22 3.69 -7.53
C TYR A 103 24.16 3.12 -8.94
N VAL A 104 23.12 2.33 -9.22
CA VAL A 104 22.90 1.72 -10.54
C VAL A 104 21.75 2.40 -11.25
N THR A 105 21.93 2.73 -12.52
CA THR A 105 20.89 3.34 -13.36
C THR A 105 19.82 2.33 -13.74
N LEU A 106 18.62 2.78 -14.11
CA LEU A 106 17.46 1.91 -14.29
C LEU A 106 17.67 0.85 -15.38
N ASP A 107 18.43 1.17 -16.43
CA ASP A 107 18.82 0.25 -17.51
C ASP A 107 19.77 -0.87 -17.03
N GLN A 108 20.55 -0.63 -15.97
CA GLN A 108 21.38 -1.63 -15.31
C GLN A 108 20.57 -2.56 -14.38
N ILE A 109 19.35 -2.17 -14.00
CA ILE A 109 18.48 -3.01 -13.17
C ILE A 109 17.62 -3.90 -14.08
N PRO A 110 17.71 -5.24 -13.99
CA PRO A 110 16.96 -6.12 -14.88
C PRO A 110 15.46 -5.83 -14.86
N LEU A 111 14.83 -5.84 -16.04
CA LEU A 111 13.40 -5.56 -16.20
C LEU A 111 12.53 -6.47 -15.30
N SER A 112 12.95 -7.71 -15.04
CA SER A 112 12.29 -8.61 -14.10
C SER A 112 12.26 -8.07 -12.66
N MET A 113 13.28 -7.33 -12.21
CA MET A 113 13.32 -6.71 -10.88
C MET A 113 12.46 -5.46 -10.82
N GLN A 114 12.52 -4.61 -11.85
CA GLN A 114 11.64 -3.44 -11.98
C GLN A 114 10.16 -3.87 -11.93
N GLN A 115 9.79 -4.86 -12.76
CA GLN A 115 8.44 -5.43 -12.82
C GLN A 115 8.04 -6.18 -11.55
N ALA A 116 8.96 -6.89 -10.89
CA ALA A 116 8.68 -7.57 -9.62
C ALA A 116 8.29 -6.59 -8.51
N VAL A 117 9.02 -5.47 -8.40
CA VAL A 117 8.75 -4.42 -7.41
C VAL A 117 7.44 -3.69 -7.72
N ILE A 118 7.23 -3.28 -8.98
CA ILE A 118 5.95 -2.68 -9.41
C ILE A 118 4.78 -3.64 -9.12
N ALA A 119 4.91 -4.94 -9.45
CA ALA A 119 3.84 -5.90 -9.28
C ALA A 119 3.36 -6.07 -7.83
N ILE A 120 4.27 -5.98 -6.85
CA ILE A 120 3.96 -6.26 -5.44
C ILE A 120 3.72 -5.00 -4.58
N GLU A 121 4.47 -3.92 -4.83
CA GLU A 121 4.36 -2.67 -4.05
C GLU A 121 3.34 -1.68 -4.65
N ASP A 122 3.25 -1.59 -5.99
CA ASP A 122 2.46 -0.54 -6.65
C ASP A 122 2.04 -0.92 -8.09
N GLU A 123 1.04 -1.81 -8.20
CA GLU A 123 0.61 -2.44 -9.48
C GLU A 123 0.18 -1.44 -10.58
N ARG A 124 -0.03 -0.17 -10.22
CA ARG A 124 -0.41 0.91 -11.15
C ARG A 124 0.52 2.11 -11.06
N PHE A 125 1.77 1.90 -10.68
CA PHE A 125 2.79 2.93 -10.57
C PHE A 125 2.80 3.95 -11.73
N PHE A 126 2.63 3.53 -12.98
CA PHE A 126 2.60 4.42 -14.15
C PHE A 126 1.25 5.15 -14.40
N GLY A 127 0.16 4.74 -13.73
CA GLY A 127 -1.22 5.21 -13.97
C GLY A 127 -1.76 6.23 -12.97
N HIS A 128 -0.95 6.72 -12.03
CA HIS A 128 -1.31 7.76 -11.06
C HIS A 128 -0.16 8.76 -10.86
N SER A 129 -0.42 9.89 -10.19
CA SER A 129 0.62 10.83 -9.75
C SER A 129 0.70 10.81 -8.21
N GLY A 130 1.65 10.04 -7.67
CA GLY A 130 1.96 9.99 -6.23
C GLY A 130 0.94 9.26 -5.33
N ILE A 131 -0.33 9.17 -5.73
CA ILE A 131 -1.40 8.57 -4.92
C ILE A 131 -2.32 7.71 -5.80
N ASP A 132 -2.39 6.39 -5.55
CA ASP A 132 -3.43 5.54 -6.12
C ASP A 132 -4.68 5.54 -5.20
N LEU A 133 -5.67 6.36 -5.58
CA LEU A 133 -6.95 6.49 -4.88
C LEU A 133 -7.77 5.19 -4.86
N GLU A 134 -7.72 4.38 -5.92
CA GLU A 134 -8.48 3.12 -5.94
C GLU A 134 -7.71 1.97 -5.27
N ALA A 135 -6.38 2.01 -5.15
CA ALA A 135 -5.66 1.10 -4.28
C ALA A 135 -6.00 1.37 -2.81
N ILE A 136 -6.10 2.65 -2.42
CA ILE A 136 -6.62 3.05 -1.11
C ILE A 136 -8.05 2.52 -0.91
N ALA A 137 -8.93 2.64 -1.91
CA ALA A 137 -10.29 2.10 -1.84
C ALA A 137 -10.33 0.55 -1.75
N ARG A 138 -9.51 -0.17 -2.54
CA ARG A 138 -9.38 -1.64 -2.50
C ARG A 138 -8.89 -2.11 -1.13
N ALA A 139 -7.81 -1.51 -0.62
CA ALA A 139 -7.23 -1.84 0.67
C ALA A 139 -8.22 -1.57 1.82
N MET A 140 -8.91 -0.42 1.81
CA MET A 140 -9.94 -0.09 2.79
C MET A 140 -11.09 -1.12 2.77
N TRP A 141 -11.63 -1.47 1.60
CA TRP A 141 -12.70 -2.46 1.46
C TRP A 141 -12.28 -3.86 1.93
N ARG A 142 -11.05 -4.28 1.62
CA ARG A 142 -10.50 -5.57 2.04
C ARG A 142 -10.20 -5.62 3.53
N ASN A 143 -9.62 -4.58 4.11
CA ASN A 143 -9.34 -4.48 5.54
C ASN A 143 -10.64 -4.46 6.37
N LEU A 144 -11.68 -3.74 5.90
CA LEU A 144 -13.02 -3.76 6.51
C LEU A 144 -13.65 -5.17 6.50
N ARG A 145 -13.53 -5.91 5.39
CA ARG A 145 -14.00 -7.31 5.29
C ARG A 145 -13.19 -8.28 6.16
N ALA A 146 -11.88 -8.07 6.27
CA ALA A 146 -10.98 -8.92 7.06
C ALA A 146 -11.00 -8.62 8.57
N ARG A 147 -11.50 -7.44 8.98
CA ARG A 147 -11.36 -6.86 10.34
C ARG A 147 -9.90 -6.70 10.80
N GLU A 148 -8.97 -6.68 9.86
CA GLU A 148 -7.52 -6.63 10.07
C GLU A 148 -6.85 -5.73 9.01
N LEU A 149 -5.73 -5.10 9.37
CA LEU A 149 -4.91 -4.32 8.44
C LEU A 149 -4.00 -5.25 7.62
N ARG A 150 -4.57 -5.90 6.59
CA ARG A 150 -3.85 -6.88 5.74
C ARG A 150 -3.17 -6.27 4.52
N GLU A 151 -3.74 -5.19 3.97
CA GLU A 151 -3.21 -4.50 2.79
C GLU A 151 -2.98 -3.01 3.07
N GLY A 152 -1.88 -2.47 2.54
CA GLY A 152 -1.57 -1.05 2.53
C GLY A 152 -1.74 -0.47 1.12
N GLY A 153 -2.33 0.71 1.01
CA GLY A 153 -2.45 1.47 -0.25
C GLY A 153 -1.44 2.63 -0.30
N SER A 154 -0.15 2.34 -0.18
CA SER A 154 0.92 3.34 -0.28
C SER A 154 1.76 3.06 -1.52
N THR A 155 1.88 4.06 -2.40
CA THR A 155 2.58 3.99 -3.68
C THR A 155 4.11 3.92 -3.52
N ILE A 156 4.83 3.47 -4.55
CA ILE A 156 6.30 3.51 -4.61
C ILE A 156 6.80 4.94 -4.30
N THR A 157 6.14 5.96 -4.82
CA THR A 157 6.49 7.37 -4.58
C THR A 157 6.31 7.80 -3.12
N GLN A 158 5.24 7.36 -2.44
CA GLN A 158 5.07 7.61 -1.00
C GLN A 158 6.12 6.86 -0.17
N GLN A 159 6.54 5.67 -0.61
CA GLN A 159 7.61 4.93 0.03
C GLN A 159 8.98 5.58 -0.20
N LEU A 160 9.27 6.12 -1.40
CA LEU A 160 10.45 6.95 -1.66
C LEU A 160 10.47 8.19 -0.77
N ALA A 161 9.36 8.95 -0.74
CA ALA A 161 9.20 10.13 0.13
C ALA A 161 9.45 9.80 1.61
N ARG A 162 8.88 8.70 2.10
CA ARG A 162 9.12 8.19 3.45
C ARG A 162 10.59 7.86 3.69
N ASN A 163 11.21 7.12 2.78
CA ASN A 163 12.55 6.56 2.96
C ASN A 163 13.68 7.60 2.80
N VAL A 164 13.40 8.80 2.28
CA VAL A 164 14.38 9.90 2.12
C VAL A 164 14.18 11.03 3.15
N PHE A 165 12.94 11.48 3.39
CA PHE A 165 12.69 12.74 4.12
C PHE A 165 12.22 12.58 5.57
N LEU A 166 11.71 11.40 5.94
CA LEU A 166 10.89 11.24 7.14
C LEU A 166 11.50 10.24 8.12
N THR A 167 11.38 10.54 9.41
CA THR A 167 11.71 9.58 10.48
C THR A 167 10.71 8.40 10.47
N PRO A 168 11.02 7.24 11.08
CA PRO A 168 10.11 6.09 11.10
C PRO A 168 8.79 6.29 11.90
N ASP A 169 8.57 7.44 12.54
CA ASP A 169 7.57 7.63 13.59
C ASP A 169 6.13 7.62 13.06
N ARG A 170 5.37 6.57 13.36
CA ARG A 170 4.06 6.23 12.76
C ARG A 170 2.88 7.15 13.17
N THR A 171 3.03 8.45 12.93
CA THR A 171 2.02 9.49 13.20
C THR A 171 1.19 9.83 11.96
N LEU A 172 -0.03 10.37 12.17
CA LEU A 172 -0.85 10.93 11.09
C LEU A 172 -0.17 12.10 10.39
N ARG A 173 0.50 13.00 11.14
CA ARG A 173 1.29 14.11 10.59
C ARG A 173 2.33 13.62 9.58
N ARG A 174 3.07 12.56 9.92
CA ARG A 174 4.04 11.94 9.01
C ARG A 174 3.35 11.35 7.76
N LYS A 175 2.18 10.72 7.88
CA LYS A 175 1.48 10.17 6.70
C LYS A 175 0.94 11.26 5.76
N VAL A 176 0.53 12.43 6.28
CA VAL A 176 0.21 13.58 5.42
C VAL A 176 1.48 14.14 4.75
N ALA A 177 2.61 14.18 5.45
CA ALA A 177 3.90 14.56 4.85
C ALA A 177 4.33 13.58 3.73
N GLU A 178 4.20 12.26 3.91
CA GLU A 178 4.44 11.27 2.84
C GLU A 178 3.62 11.59 1.57
N ILE A 179 2.35 11.94 1.75
CA ILE A 179 1.41 12.25 0.65
C ILE A 179 1.82 13.53 -0.08
N VAL A 180 2.12 14.60 0.64
CA VAL A 180 2.50 15.88 0.03
C VAL A 180 3.87 15.81 -0.65
N LEU A 181 4.85 15.16 -0.02
CA LEU A 181 6.17 14.93 -0.61
C LEU A 181 6.10 14.06 -1.86
N ALA A 182 5.25 13.02 -1.88
CA ALA A 182 5.05 12.20 -3.08
C ALA A 182 4.44 13.00 -4.24
N LEU A 183 3.46 13.87 -3.97
CA LEU A 183 2.89 14.76 -4.99
C LEU A 183 3.91 15.75 -5.55
N GLU A 184 4.85 16.25 -4.73
CA GLU A 184 5.89 17.17 -5.19
C GLU A 184 7.00 16.44 -5.97
N ILE A 185 7.40 15.23 -5.55
CA ILE A 185 8.32 14.36 -6.30
C ILE A 185 7.78 14.10 -7.72
N GLU A 186 6.48 13.80 -7.85
CA GLU A 186 5.82 13.49 -9.14
C GLU A 186 5.60 14.72 -10.05
N ARG A 187 5.84 15.93 -9.55
CA ARG A 187 5.91 17.15 -10.38
C ARG A 187 7.29 17.38 -10.97
N ARG A 188 8.33 16.79 -10.39
CA ARG A 188 9.74 17.11 -10.68
C ARG A 188 10.56 15.97 -11.27
N LEU A 189 10.13 14.72 -11.07
CA LEU A 189 10.78 13.52 -11.60
C LEU A 189 9.81 12.70 -12.47
N THR A 190 10.33 12.08 -13.52
CA THR A 190 9.60 11.07 -14.29
C THR A 190 9.45 9.76 -13.51
N LYS A 191 8.51 8.91 -13.93
CA LYS A 191 8.30 7.58 -13.34
C LYS A 191 9.56 6.70 -13.33
N HIS A 192 10.39 6.80 -14.36
CA HIS A 192 11.64 6.04 -14.43
C HIS A 192 12.64 6.51 -13.37
N GLU A 193 12.84 7.83 -13.21
CA GLU A 193 13.71 8.39 -12.16
C GLU A 193 13.19 8.10 -10.75
N ILE A 194 11.87 8.13 -10.54
CA ILE A 194 11.25 7.76 -9.25
C ILE A 194 11.52 6.28 -8.93
N LEU A 195 11.39 5.39 -9.91
CA LEU A 195 11.66 3.96 -9.74
C LEU A 195 13.15 3.69 -9.52
N GLU A 196 14.03 4.36 -10.25
CA GLU A 196 15.48 4.28 -10.09
C GLU A 196 15.92 4.73 -8.69
N ARG A 197 15.50 5.92 -8.24
CA ARG A 197 15.81 6.43 -6.90
C ARG A 197 15.19 5.54 -5.82
N TYR A 198 13.99 4.99 -6.03
CA TYR A 198 13.39 4.03 -5.11
C TYR A 198 14.22 2.74 -4.99
N LEU A 199 14.61 2.14 -6.11
CA LEU A 199 15.40 0.91 -6.14
C LEU A 199 16.82 1.09 -5.58
N ASN A 200 17.38 2.31 -5.62
CA ASN A 200 18.65 2.66 -4.97
C ASN A 200 18.51 3.10 -3.48
N GLN A 201 17.30 3.46 -3.02
CA GLN A 201 17.04 3.92 -1.65
C GLN A 201 16.44 2.85 -0.72
N VAL A 202 15.63 1.92 -1.26
CA VAL A 202 14.82 0.99 -0.46
C VAL A 202 15.68 -0.02 0.31
N TYR A 203 15.19 -0.40 1.50
CA TYR A 203 15.86 -1.36 2.38
C TYR A 203 15.42 -2.80 2.07
N PHE A 204 16.39 -3.68 1.83
CA PHE A 204 16.18 -5.10 1.55
C PHE A 204 16.52 -6.01 2.74
N GLY A 205 17.09 -5.47 3.84
CA GLY A 205 17.50 -6.22 5.03
C GLY A 205 19.01 -6.49 5.08
N GLN A 206 19.54 -6.88 6.25
CA GLN A 206 20.95 -7.24 6.43
C GLN A 206 21.96 -6.13 6.03
N GLY A 207 21.60 -4.87 6.29
CA GLY A 207 22.39 -3.70 5.88
C GLY A 207 22.25 -3.33 4.39
N ALA A 208 21.55 -4.12 3.57
CA ALA A 208 21.38 -3.86 2.15
C ALA A 208 20.35 -2.74 1.90
N TYR A 209 20.85 -1.52 1.69
CA TYR A 209 20.10 -0.44 1.05
C TYR A 209 20.48 -0.36 -0.43
N GLY A 210 19.47 -0.26 -1.30
CA GLY A 210 19.67 -0.25 -2.74
C GLY A 210 19.83 -1.64 -3.34
N ILE A 211 19.40 -1.79 -4.60
CA ILE A 211 19.29 -3.07 -5.30
C ILE A 211 20.64 -3.73 -5.59
N GLU A 212 21.69 -2.94 -5.87
CA GLU A 212 23.04 -3.46 -6.09
C GLU A 212 23.58 -4.13 -4.82
N MET A 213 23.47 -3.46 -3.67
CA MET A 213 23.84 -4.07 -2.38
C MET A 213 22.95 -5.25 -2.00
N ALA A 214 21.68 -5.26 -2.38
CA ALA A 214 20.83 -6.44 -2.17
C ALA A 214 21.27 -7.63 -3.02
N ALA A 215 21.66 -7.41 -4.28
CA ALA A 215 22.19 -8.46 -5.14
C ALA A 215 23.53 -9.01 -4.61
N GLN A 216 24.43 -8.13 -4.17
CA GLN A 216 25.71 -8.52 -3.57
C GLN A 216 25.53 -9.25 -2.22
N VAL A 217 24.65 -8.76 -1.33
CA VAL A 217 24.39 -9.38 -0.01
C VAL A 217 23.72 -10.73 -0.13
N TYR A 218 22.64 -10.85 -0.92
CA TYR A 218 21.84 -12.06 -0.96
C TYR A 218 22.36 -13.10 -1.97
N PHE A 219 23.03 -12.70 -3.05
CA PHE A 219 23.42 -13.59 -4.14
C PHE A 219 24.88 -13.42 -4.62
N GLY A 220 25.67 -12.53 -4.01
CA GLY A 220 27.12 -12.41 -4.26
C GLY A 220 27.49 -11.92 -5.65
N LYS A 221 26.61 -11.17 -6.32
CA LYS A 221 26.76 -10.75 -7.73
C LYS A 221 26.07 -9.40 -8.00
N PRO A 222 26.36 -8.74 -9.14
CA PRO A 222 25.71 -7.48 -9.49
C PRO A 222 24.21 -7.59 -9.75
N ALA A 223 23.46 -6.50 -9.52
CA ALA A 223 22.03 -6.41 -9.79
C ALA A 223 21.71 -6.73 -11.26
N GLN A 224 22.56 -6.29 -12.18
CA GLN A 224 22.55 -6.62 -13.62
C GLN A 224 22.48 -8.13 -13.93
N LYS A 225 22.80 -9.00 -12.96
CA LYS A 225 22.84 -10.47 -13.10
C LYS A 225 21.78 -11.19 -12.26
N LEU A 226 20.79 -10.47 -11.70
CA LEU A 226 19.62 -11.07 -11.04
C LEU A 226 18.73 -11.81 -12.07
N THR A 227 18.38 -13.05 -11.76
CA THR A 227 17.36 -13.82 -12.48
C THR A 227 15.95 -13.41 -12.07
N LEU A 228 14.94 -13.91 -12.77
CA LEU A 228 13.53 -13.72 -12.41
C LEU A 228 13.20 -14.24 -10.98
N ALA A 229 13.73 -15.40 -10.61
CA ALA A 229 13.53 -15.97 -9.28
C ALA A 229 14.15 -15.12 -8.16
N GLU A 230 15.35 -14.57 -8.37
CA GLU A 230 16.04 -13.73 -7.40
C GLU A 230 15.43 -12.31 -7.35
N SER A 231 15.02 -11.78 -8.50
CA SER A 231 14.24 -10.53 -8.61
C SER A 231 12.97 -10.60 -7.75
N ALA A 232 12.20 -11.67 -7.92
CA ALA A 232 10.98 -11.90 -7.14
C ALA A 232 11.25 -12.18 -5.65
N MET A 233 12.42 -12.72 -5.30
CA MET A 233 12.84 -12.88 -3.91
C MET A 233 13.07 -11.52 -3.26
N LEU A 234 13.92 -10.68 -3.85
CA LEU A 234 14.26 -9.35 -3.30
C LEU A 234 13.03 -8.44 -3.21
N ALA A 235 12.19 -8.39 -4.25
CA ALA A 235 10.93 -7.66 -4.21
C ALA A 235 10.00 -8.18 -3.09
N GLY A 236 10.04 -9.48 -2.80
CA GLY A 236 9.29 -10.09 -1.69
C GLY A 236 9.78 -9.70 -0.29
N LEU A 237 11.01 -9.19 -0.15
CA LEU A 237 11.57 -8.77 1.15
C LEU A 237 11.07 -7.38 1.58
N ILE A 238 10.93 -6.45 0.62
CA ILE A 238 10.68 -5.00 0.82
C ILE A 238 9.61 -4.72 1.89
N ARG A 239 8.48 -5.44 1.85
CA ARG A 239 7.35 -5.26 2.77
C ARG A 239 7.69 -5.50 4.25
N ALA A 240 8.63 -6.38 4.59
CA ALA A 240 9.10 -6.61 5.96
C ALA A 240 10.49 -7.29 5.98
N PRO A 241 11.59 -6.55 5.70
CA PRO A 241 12.88 -7.16 5.35
C PRO A 241 13.44 -8.10 6.42
N SER A 242 13.44 -7.69 7.68
CA SER A 242 13.89 -8.46 8.84
C SER A 242 13.03 -9.69 9.17
N LEU A 243 11.79 -9.75 8.65
CA LEU A 243 10.86 -10.85 8.86
C LEU A 243 10.92 -11.87 7.71
N TYR A 244 11.02 -11.39 6.48
CA TYR A 244 11.01 -12.22 5.27
C TYR A 244 12.42 -12.61 4.79
N SER A 245 13.48 -12.17 5.48
CA SER A 245 14.87 -12.53 5.17
C SER A 245 15.07 -14.06 5.04
N PRO A 246 15.55 -14.57 3.89
CA PRO A 246 15.77 -16.00 3.69
C PRO A 246 16.81 -16.62 4.64
N TYR A 247 17.71 -15.80 5.20
CA TYR A 247 18.66 -16.22 6.24
C TYR A 247 18.00 -16.52 7.60
N ARG A 248 16.78 -16.02 7.82
CA ARG A 248 15.99 -16.27 9.04
C ARG A 248 14.92 -17.33 8.82
N ASN A 249 14.22 -17.30 7.69
CA ASN A 249 13.25 -18.33 7.32
C ASN A 249 13.10 -18.42 5.79
N LEU A 250 13.79 -19.39 5.19
CA LEU A 250 13.81 -19.60 3.74
C LEU A 250 12.45 -19.97 3.16
N ASP A 251 11.61 -20.71 3.88
CA ASP A 251 10.31 -21.14 3.35
C ASP A 251 9.26 -20.04 3.40
N LEU A 252 9.34 -19.14 4.38
CA LEU A 252 8.59 -17.88 4.40
C LEU A 252 9.08 -16.95 3.28
N ALA A 253 10.40 -16.80 3.10
CA ALA A 253 10.96 -16.01 2.00
C ALA A 253 10.50 -16.53 0.62
N ARG A 254 10.55 -17.85 0.40
CA ARG A 254 10.02 -18.53 -0.80
C ARG A 254 8.51 -18.40 -0.95
N TYR A 255 7.75 -18.34 0.16
CA TYR A 255 6.31 -18.04 0.08
C TYR A 255 6.07 -16.62 -0.46
N HIS A 256 6.79 -15.62 0.03
CA HIS A 256 6.70 -14.24 -0.47
C HIS A 256 7.19 -14.12 -1.93
N GLN A 257 8.30 -14.75 -2.30
CA GLN A 257 8.78 -14.87 -3.69
C GLN A 257 7.69 -15.42 -4.63
N ARG A 258 7.00 -16.50 -4.23
CA ARG A 258 5.91 -17.10 -5.02
C ARG A 258 4.69 -16.18 -5.14
N LEU A 259 4.41 -15.34 -4.15
CA LEU A 259 3.37 -14.30 -4.27
C LEU A 259 3.75 -13.26 -5.32
N VAL A 260 5.01 -12.81 -5.35
CA VAL A 260 5.51 -11.86 -6.37
C VAL A 260 5.43 -12.47 -7.78
N LEU A 261 5.97 -13.68 -7.99
CA LEU A 261 5.91 -14.37 -9.29
C LEU A 261 4.46 -14.57 -9.77
N LYS A 262 3.57 -15.01 -8.87
CA LYS A 262 2.13 -15.12 -9.16
C LYS A 262 1.51 -13.77 -9.54
N ARG A 263 1.97 -12.67 -8.94
CA ARG A 263 1.44 -11.33 -9.20
C ARG A 263 1.95 -10.76 -10.53
N MET A 264 3.22 -10.94 -10.85
CA MET A 264 3.78 -10.61 -12.16
C MET A 264 3.03 -11.35 -13.29
N ALA A 265 2.70 -12.63 -13.10
CA ALA A 265 1.91 -13.41 -14.06
C ALA A 265 0.43 -13.00 -14.15
N GLN A 266 -0.13 -12.40 -13.10
CA GLN A 266 -1.48 -11.81 -13.14
C GLN A 266 -1.52 -10.47 -13.88
N LEU A 267 -0.42 -9.72 -13.86
CA LEU A 267 -0.28 -8.42 -14.53
C LEU A 267 0.30 -8.53 -15.96
N GLY A 268 0.62 -9.75 -16.42
CA GLY A 268 1.12 -10.01 -17.78
C GLY A 268 2.61 -9.71 -18.00
N TYR A 269 3.38 -9.43 -16.94
CA TYR A 269 4.82 -9.20 -17.05
C TYR A 269 5.61 -10.47 -17.39
N ILE A 270 5.09 -11.64 -17.01
CA ILE A 270 5.63 -12.97 -17.31
C ILE A 270 4.48 -13.94 -17.58
N THR A 271 4.76 -15.07 -18.24
CA THR A 271 3.77 -16.14 -18.40
C THR A 271 3.59 -16.95 -17.10
N ARG A 272 2.54 -17.78 -17.02
CA ARG A 272 2.30 -18.65 -15.84
C ARG A 272 3.38 -19.73 -15.73
N GLU A 273 3.88 -20.17 -16.87
CA GLU A 273 4.93 -21.17 -17.03
C GLU A 273 6.26 -20.57 -16.56
N GLN A 274 6.60 -19.36 -16.99
CA GLN A 274 7.78 -18.62 -16.49
C GLN A 274 7.73 -18.42 -14.96
N ALA A 275 6.55 -18.09 -14.41
CA ALA A 275 6.35 -17.97 -12.96
C ALA A 275 6.52 -19.31 -12.22
N TYR A 276 6.09 -20.42 -12.83
CA TYR A 276 6.29 -21.77 -12.28
C TYR A 276 7.76 -22.20 -12.33
N GLU A 277 8.43 -22.07 -13.48
CA GLU A 277 9.86 -22.40 -13.64
C GLU A 277 10.74 -21.60 -12.67
N ALA A 278 10.48 -20.30 -12.51
CA ALA A 278 11.19 -19.45 -11.55
C ALA A 278 10.90 -19.81 -10.08
N ALA A 279 9.71 -20.32 -9.77
CA ALA A 279 9.33 -20.73 -8.41
C ALA A 279 9.83 -22.13 -8.02
N ALA A 280 10.00 -23.03 -9.00
CA ALA A 280 10.21 -24.46 -8.76
C ALA A 280 11.59 -24.99 -9.19
N ARG A 281 12.26 -24.34 -10.17
CA ARG A 281 13.46 -24.88 -10.84
C ARG A 281 14.65 -23.93 -10.89
N GLN A 282 14.45 -22.62 -10.87
CA GLN A 282 15.56 -21.66 -10.76
C GLN A 282 16.17 -21.72 -9.34
N PRO A 283 17.46 -22.06 -9.18
CA PRO A 283 18.07 -22.24 -7.87
C PRO A 283 18.40 -20.91 -7.20
N LEU A 284 17.97 -20.75 -5.94
CA LEU A 284 18.28 -19.61 -5.09
C LEU A 284 19.58 -19.87 -4.33
N TRP A 285 20.72 -19.62 -4.99
CA TRP A 285 22.05 -19.72 -4.38
C TRP A 285 22.31 -18.53 -3.45
N LEU A 286 21.86 -18.62 -2.20
CA LEU A 286 22.12 -17.60 -1.20
C LEU A 286 23.62 -17.48 -0.94
N ALA A 287 24.16 -16.26 -1.04
CA ALA A 287 25.53 -15.99 -0.66
C ALA A 287 25.72 -16.24 0.85
N ARG A 288 26.92 -16.67 1.26
CA ARG A 288 27.27 -16.77 2.68
C ARG A 288 27.19 -15.38 3.29
N LEU A 289 26.37 -15.21 4.34
CA LEU A 289 26.18 -13.94 5.02
C LEU A 289 27.55 -13.36 5.46
N ARG A 290 27.80 -12.12 5.04
CA ARG A 290 28.92 -11.28 5.49
C ARG A 290 28.31 -10.11 6.27
N ASN A 291 29.02 -9.55 7.24
CA ASN A 291 28.56 -8.37 7.97
C ASN A 291 28.75 -7.12 7.08
N VAL A 292 27.82 -6.90 6.16
CA VAL A 292 27.83 -5.78 5.20
C VAL A 292 27.31 -4.51 5.88
N GLY A 293 27.83 -3.35 5.45
CA GLY A 293 27.60 -2.06 6.12
C GLY A 293 28.57 -1.77 7.27
N LEU A 294 29.47 -2.70 7.64
CA LEU A 294 30.55 -2.45 8.59
C LEU A 294 31.88 -2.18 7.87
N THR A 295 32.46 -1.00 8.05
CA THR A 295 33.84 -0.69 7.62
C THR A 295 34.64 -0.03 8.74
N SER A 296 35.97 0.07 8.58
CA SER A 296 36.89 0.58 9.60
C SER A 296 36.81 -0.12 10.97
N VAL A 297 36.47 -1.42 10.95
CA VAL A 297 36.14 -2.21 12.15
C VAL A 297 37.40 -2.58 12.93
N ARG A 298 37.77 -1.78 13.94
CA ARG A 298 38.93 -2.06 14.81
C ARG A 298 38.69 -3.25 15.75
N ALA A 299 37.46 -3.43 16.21
CA ALA A 299 37.08 -4.45 17.20
C ALA A 299 35.95 -5.37 16.68
N PRO A 300 36.21 -6.27 15.72
CA PRO A 300 35.16 -7.03 15.03
C PRO A 300 34.32 -7.92 15.95
N TYR A 301 34.91 -8.48 17.02
CA TYR A 301 34.17 -9.23 18.03
C TYR A 301 33.22 -8.34 18.85
N PHE A 302 33.69 -7.17 19.31
CA PHE A 302 32.86 -6.22 20.06
C PHE A 302 31.71 -5.68 19.20
N VAL A 303 32.00 -5.30 17.95
CA VAL A 303 30.96 -4.82 17.02
C VAL A 303 29.95 -5.93 16.70
N SER A 304 30.40 -7.18 16.50
CA SER A 304 29.49 -8.32 16.28
C SER A 304 28.65 -8.69 17.51
N TYR A 305 29.11 -8.33 18.72
CA TYR A 305 28.36 -8.51 19.98
C TYR A 305 27.36 -7.38 20.23
N VAL A 306 27.74 -6.12 19.97
CA VAL A 306 26.90 -4.95 20.22
C VAL A 306 25.86 -4.72 19.11
N LEU A 307 26.18 -5.04 17.86
CA LEU A 307 25.28 -4.79 16.72
C LEU A 307 23.92 -5.51 16.83
N PRO A 308 23.81 -6.80 17.25
CA PRO A 308 22.52 -7.44 17.53
C PRO A 308 21.71 -6.71 18.62
N TYR A 309 22.36 -6.28 19.71
CA TYR A 309 21.71 -5.54 20.80
C TYR A 309 21.19 -4.17 20.35
N LEU A 310 21.93 -3.48 19.47
CA LEU A 310 21.45 -2.24 18.85
C LEU A 310 20.23 -2.51 17.95
N ILE A 311 20.27 -3.56 17.12
CA ILE A 311 19.18 -3.93 16.20
C ILE A 311 17.92 -4.30 16.98
N GLU A 312 18.05 -5.06 18.07
CA GLU A 312 16.96 -5.40 18.99
C GLU A 312 16.36 -4.16 19.67
N ARG A 313 17.21 -3.28 20.21
CA ARG A 313 16.79 -2.12 21.02
C ARG A 313 16.25 -0.94 20.20
N PHE A 314 16.77 -0.73 18.99
CA PHE A 314 16.48 0.47 18.18
C PHE A 314 15.78 0.19 16.85
N GLY A 315 15.82 -1.06 16.38
CA GLY A 315 15.31 -1.48 15.06
C GLY A 315 16.37 -1.36 13.97
N GLU A 316 16.43 -2.36 13.08
CA GLU A 316 17.43 -2.48 12.01
C GLU A 316 17.57 -1.20 11.16
N GLU A 317 16.43 -0.60 10.75
CA GLU A 317 16.37 0.65 9.95
C GLU A 317 17.00 1.89 10.62
N ARG A 318 17.14 1.88 11.95
CA ARG A 318 17.73 2.97 12.77
C ARG A 318 19.19 2.69 13.16
N VAL A 319 19.64 1.44 13.01
CA VAL A 319 21.05 1.08 13.27
C VAL A 319 21.91 1.26 12.03
N TYR A 320 21.34 0.97 10.85
CA TYR A 320 21.95 1.23 9.55
C TYR A 320 21.41 2.54 8.92
N SER A 321 21.08 3.53 9.77
CA SER A 321 20.60 4.86 9.33
C SER A 321 21.72 5.85 9.03
#